data_AF-A0A6I5P2X3-F1
#
_entry.id   AF-A0A6I5P2X3-F1
#
_cell.length_a   1.000
_cell.length_b   1.000
_cell.length_c   1.000
_cell.angle_alpha   90.00
_cell.angle_beta   90.00
_cell.angle_gamma   90.00
#
_symmetry.space_group_name_H-M   'P 1'
#
loop_
_entity.id
_entity.type
_entity.pdbx_description
1 polymer ?
#
loop_
_entity_poly.entity_id
_entity_poly.type
_entity_poly.pdbx_seq_one_letter_code
_entity_poly.pdbx_strand_id
1 'polypeptide(L)'
;MEIREHLSQHIAALPGHLVKEVLLRWVETSDFSVVALDQALAEQEAALDNSADPSDTGYPYTEAAFQEDDAAWQQFEETGESYSHEEVAAWLKTWGTSDDSATCPLIP
;
A
#
# COMPACT_ATOMS: atom_id res chain seq x y z
N MET A 1 24.86 19.01 -12.21
CA MET A 1 24.72 18.21 -10.98
C MET A 1 23.25 18.25 -10.62
N GLU A 2 22.42 17.50 -11.35
CA GLU A 2 20.95 17.58 -11.21
C GLU A 2 20.29 16.21 -11.32
N ILE A 3 20.80 15.37 -12.23
CA ILE A 3 20.29 14.02 -12.46
C ILE A 3 20.26 13.14 -11.20
N ARG A 4 21.32 13.17 -10.37
CA ARG A 4 21.40 12.34 -9.17
C ARG A 4 20.34 12.75 -8.13
N GLU A 5 20.07 14.04 -8.03
CA GLU A 5 19.12 14.59 -7.09
C GLU A 5 17.69 14.30 -7.54
N HIS A 6 17.42 14.48 -8.84
CA HIS A 6 16.14 14.13 -9.47
C HIS A 6 15.81 12.64 -9.29
N LEU A 7 16.76 11.74 -9.63
CA LEU A 7 16.57 10.29 -9.45
C LEU A 7 16.34 9.90 -7.99
N SER A 8 16.99 10.61 -7.05
CA SER A 8 16.83 10.30 -5.62
C SER A 8 15.45 10.72 -5.10
N GLN A 9 14.88 11.80 -5.62
CA GLN A 9 13.53 12.26 -5.27
C GLN A 9 12.46 11.28 -5.78
N HIS A 10 12.56 10.85 -7.04
CA HIS A 10 11.64 9.88 -7.64
C HIS A 10 11.70 8.52 -6.95
N ILE A 11 12.90 8.04 -6.60
CA ILE A 11 13.08 6.79 -5.84
C ILE A 11 12.49 6.88 -4.44
N ALA A 12 12.57 8.05 -3.78
CA ALA A 12 12.03 8.25 -2.44
C ALA A 12 10.49 8.36 -2.42
N ALA A 13 9.87 8.81 -3.51
CA ALA A 13 8.42 8.98 -3.64
C ALA A 13 7.67 7.67 -3.96
N LEU A 14 8.36 6.69 -4.58
CA LEU A 14 7.75 5.44 -5.03
C LEU A 14 7.88 4.29 -4.01
N PRO A 15 6.86 3.43 -3.84
CA PRO A 15 6.97 2.20 -3.06
C PRO A 15 8.09 1.29 -3.59
N GLY A 16 8.92 0.73 -2.70
CA GLY A 16 10.16 0.05 -3.08
C GLY A 16 10.03 -1.14 -4.06
N HIS A 17 8.86 -1.80 -4.11
CA HIS A 17 8.61 -2.86 -5.10
C HIS A 17 8.37 -2.31 -6.51
N LEU A 18 7.72 -1.15 -6.63
CA LEU A 18 7.48 -0.46 -7.91
C LEU A 18 8.75 0.16 -8.48
N VAL A 19 9.62 0.71 -7.61
CA VAL A 19 10.96 1.18 -8.01
C VAL A 19 11.75 0.03 -8.63
N LYS A 20 11.68 -1.16 -8.04
CA LYS A 20 12.38 -2.35 -8.55
C LYS A 20 11.84 -2.78 -9.91
N GLU A 21 10.52 -2.77 -10.12
CA GLU A 21 9.91 -3.10 -11.40
C GLU A 21 10.26 -2.10 -12.51
N VAL A 22 10.25 -0.80 -12.21
CA VAL A 22 10.65 0.24 -13.17
C VAL A 22 12.13 0.11 -13.55
N LEU A 23 13.01 -0.15 -12.57
CA LEU A 23 14.43 -0.35 -12.83
C LEU A 23 14.70 -1.62 -13.67
N LEU A 24 14.02 -2.73 -13.38
CA LEU A 24 14.17 -3.96 -14.15
C LEU A 24 13.68 -3.78 -15.59
N ARG A 25 12.51 -3.16 -15.78
CA ARG A 25 11.95 -2.84 -17.09
C ARG A 25 12.88 -1.91 -17.88
N TRP A 26 13.41 -0.87 -17.24
CA TRP A 26 14.36 0.04 -17.88
C TRP A 26 15.65 -0.67 -18.29
N VAL A 27 16.21 -1.55 -17.47
CA VAL A 27 17.40 -2.36 -17.85
C VAL A 27 17.10 -3.26 -19.05
N GLU A 28 15.88 -3.75 -19.20
CA GLU A 28 15.47 -4.63 -20.31
C GLU A 28 15.19 -3.87 -21.62
N THR A 29 14.74 -2.62 -21.56
CA THR A 29 14.24 -1.89 -22.74
C THR A 29 15.05 -0.65 -23.11
N SER A 30 16.03 -0.24 -22.29
CA SER A 30 16.79 1.00 -22.49
C SER A 30 18.24 0.74 -22.85
N ASP A 31 18.83 1.61 -23.65
CA ASP A 31 20.28 1.70 -23.88
C ASP A 31 21.03 2.27 -22.67
N PHE A 32 20.55 2.01 -21.44
CA PHE A 32 20.99 2.64 -20.19
C PHE A 32 20.89 4.17 -20.19
N SER A 33 19.93 4.72 -20.96
CA SER A 33 19.68 6.16 -21.02
C SER A 33 19.03 6.65 -19.73
N VAL A 34 19.69 7.56 -19.04
CA VAL A 34 19.19 8.14 -17.79
C VAL A 34 17.92 8.95 -17.99
N VAL A 35 17.76 9.59 -19.16
CA VAL A 35 16.54 10.32 -19.53
C VAL A 35 15.35 9.37 -19.66
N ALA A 36 15.57 8.17 -20.20
CA ALA A 36 14.51 7.17 -20.31
C ALA A 36 14.12 6.57 -18.93
N LEU A 37 15.05 6.53 -17.97
CA LEU A 37 14.75 6.10 -16.60
C LEU A 37 13.88 7.13 -15.89
N ASP A 38 14.25 8.41 -16.01
CA ASP A 38 13.54 9.52 -15.40
C ASP A 38 12.09 9.59 -15.90
N GLN A 39 11.89 9.43 -17.22
CA GLN A 39 10.55 9.39 -17.81
C GLN A 39 9.72 8.19 -17.32
N ALA A 40 10.32 7.00 -17.21
CA ALA A 40 9.63 5.81 -16.73
C ALA A 40 9.23 5.91 -15.25
N LEU A 41 10.04 6.57 -14.42
CA LEU A 41 9.72 6.84 -13.01
C LEU A 41 8.58 7.85 -12.89
N ALA A 42 8.62 8.94 -13.66
CA ALA A 42 7.58 9.96 -13.68
C ALA A 42 6.21 9.41 -14.15
N GLU A 43 6.20 8.54 -15.16
CA GLU A 43 4.98 7.86 -15.64
C GLU A 43 4.36 6.95 -14.56
N GLN A 44 5.19 6.27 -13.77
CA GLN A 44 4.73 5.40 -12.69
C GLN A 44 4.19 6.21 -11.50
N GLU A 45 4.82 7.34 -11.16
CA GLU A 45 4.35 8.26 -10.12
C GLU A 45 2.98 8.87 -10.50
N ALA A 46 2.84 9.34 -11.74
CA ALA A 46 1.56 9.87 -12.24
C ALA A 46 0.45 8.81 -12.26
N ALA A 47 0.78 7.54 -12.50
CA ALA A 47 -0.20 6.45 -12.46
C ALA A 47 -0.70 6.18 -11.03
N LEU A 48 0.14 6.36 -10.00
CA LEU A 48 -0.27 6.25 -8.60
C LEU A 48 -1.20 7.41 -8.19
N ASP A 49 -0.86 8.63 -8.59
CA ASP A 49 -1.67 9.83 -8.30
C ASP A 49 -3.08 9.74 -8.92
N ASN A 50 -3.20 9.13 -10.10
CA ASN A 50 -4.49 8.90 -10.77
C ASN A 50 -5.22 7.61 -10.34
N SER A 51 -4.61 6.78 -9.48
CA SER A 51 -5.23 5.56 -8.95
C SER A 51 -5.97 5.78 -7.63
N ALA A 52 -5.77 6.93 -6.99
CA ALA A 52 -6.55 7.35 -5.84
C ALA A 52 -7.95 7.76 -6.31
N ASP A 53 -8.99 7.07 -5.81
CA ASP A 53 -10.35 7.55 -5.94
C ASP A 53 -10.43 8.93 -5.27
N PRO A 54 -10.82 10.01 -5.96
CA PRO A 54 -10.91 11.35 -5.36
C PRO A 54 -11.98 11.44 -4.26
N SER A 55 -12.81 10.42 -4.09
CA SER A 55 -13.75 10.27 -2.98
C SER A 55 -13.22 9.40 -1.83
N ASP A 56 -12.10 8.69 -2.04
CA ASP A 56 -11.35 8.02 -0.99
C ASP A 56 -10.50 9.07 -0.25
N THR A 57 -11.11 9.70 0.75
CA THR A 57 -10.42 10.63 1.65
C THR A 57 -9.42 9.91 2.58
N GLY A 58 -9.19 8.61 2.37
CA GLY A 58 -8.72 7.71 3.41
C GLY A 58 -9.74 7.62 4.55
N TYR A 59 -9.65 6.56 5.33
CA TYR A 59 -10.15 6.65 6.70
C TYR A 59 -9.43 7.82 7.38
N PRO A 60 -10.14 8.74 8.06
CA PRO A 60 -9.46 9.80 8.77
C PRO A 60 -8.48 9.17 9.76
N TYR A 61 -7.19 9.46 9.58
CA TYR A 61 -6.16 9.11 10.55
C TYR A 61 -6.49 9.87 11.86
N THR A 62 -7.27 9.22 12.71
CA THR A 62 -7.63 9.70 14.04
C THR A 62 -6.72 9.06 15.07
N GLU A 63 -6.51 9.76 16.18
CA GLU A 63 -5.76 9.20 17.30
C GLU A 63 -6.43 7.94 17.87
N ALA A 64 -7.76 7.83 17.76
CA ALA A 64 -8.49 6.62 18.11
C ALA A 64 -8.12 5.43 17.20
N ALA A 65 -8.07 5.63 15.88
CA ALA A 65 -7.65 4.58 14.94
C ALA A 65 -6.22 4.10 15.21
N PHE A 66 -5.31 5.01 15.56
CA PHE A 66 -3.94 4.64 15.93
C PHE A 66 -3.88 3.81 17.22
N GLN A 67 -4.73 4.14 18.21
CA GLN A 67 -4.82 3.38 19.45
C GLN A 67 -5.42 1.98 19.23
N GLU A 68 -6.39 1.85 18.33
CA GLU A 68 -6.96 0.56 17.92
C GLU A 68 -5.91 -0.30 17.21
N ASP A 69 -5.15 0.27 16.27
CA ASP A 69 -4.05 -0.41 15.58
C ASP A 69 -2.90 -0.81 16.52
N ASP A 70 -2.56 0.02 17.51
CA ASP A 70 -1.51 -0.28 18.48
C ASP A 70 -1.93 -1.40 19.45
N ALA A 71 -3.19 -1.37 19.93
CA ALA A 71 -3.75 -2.44 20.76
C ALA A 71 -3.81 -3.77 20.00
N ALA A 72 -4.20 -3.70 18.72
CA ALA A 72 -4.20 -4.82 17.81
C ALA A 72 -2.82 -5.49 17.68
N TRP A 73 -1.81 -4.65 17.49
CA TRP A 73 -0.43 -5.09 17.35
C TRP A 73 0.10 -5.73 18.63
N GLN A 74 -0.15 -5.11 19.79
CA GLN A 74 0.26 -5.65 21.09
C GLN A 74 -0.37 -7.03 21.35
N GLN A 75 -1.65 -7.22 21.04
CA GLN A 75 -2.30 -8.52 21.21
C GLN A 75 -1.64 -9.59 20.32
N PHE A 76 -1.34 -9.28 19.06
CA PHE A 76 -0.62 -10.21 18.19
C PHE A 76 0.76 -10.57 18.75
N GLU A 77 1.50 -9.61 19.29
CA GLU A 77 2.80 -9.87 19.91
C GLU A 77 2.70 -10.78 21.14
N GLU A 78 1.62 -10.67 21.92
CA GLU A 78 1.38 -11.49 23.10
C GLU A 78 0.86 -12.91 22.79
N THR A 79 -0.08 -13.04 21.85
CA THR A 79 -0.81 -14.30 21.62
C THR A 79 -0.37 -15.04 20.35
N GLY A 80 0.22 -14.32 19.38
CA GLY A 80 0.46 -14.83 18.03
C GLY A 80 -0.81 -15.09 17.22
N GLU A 81 -1.98 -14.70 17.72
CA GLU A 81 -3.26 -14.91 17.05
C GLU A 81 -3.37 -13.97 15.85
N SER A 82 -3.68 -14.54 14.69
CA SER A 82 -3.91 -13.81 13.45
C SER A 82 -4.98 -14.53 12.64
N TYR A 83 -5.59 -13.81 11.71
CA TYR A 83 -6.59 -14.35 10.80
C TYR A 83 -6.03 -14.43 9.39
N SER A 84 -6.35 -15.50 8.68
CA SER A 84 -6.04 -15.63 7.26
C SER A 84 -6.93 -14.71 6.42
N HIS A 85 -6.45 -14.35 5.22
CA HIS A 85 -7.27 -13.61 4.25
C HIS A 85 -8.56 -14.35 3.87
N GLU A 86 -8.57 -15.69 3.92
CA GLU A 86 -9.77 -16.48 3.63
C GLU A 86 -10.83 -16.31 4.72
N GLU A 87 -10.43 -16.31 5.99
CA GLU A 87 -11.33 -16.06 7.14
C GLU A 87 -11.92 -14.65 7.09
N VAL A 88 -11.09 -13.64 6.80
CA VAL A 88 -11.54 -12.26 6.64
C VAL A 88 -12.51 -12.14 5.46
N ALA A 89 -12.22 -12.78 4.33
CA ALA A 89 -13.09 -12.77 3.16
C ALA A 89 -14.42 -13.52 3.39
N ALA A 90 -14.41 -14.58 4.20
CA ALA A 90 -15.62 -15.30 4.59
C ALA A 90 -16.52 -14.43 5.48
N TRP A 91 -15.93 -13.71 6.44
CA TRP A 91 -16.65 -12.75 7.27
C TRP A 91 -17.23 -11.59 6.45
N LEU A 92 -16.47 -10.97 5.54
CA LEU A 92 -16.97 -9.86 4.72
C LEU A 92 -18.22 -10.24 3.88
N LYS A 93 -18.39 -11.53 3.56
CA LYS A 93 -19.57 -12.01 2.82
C LYS A 93 -20.85 -12.07 3.68
N THR A 94 -20.74 -11.98 5.00
CA THR A 94 -21.90 -11.94 5.91
C THR A 94 -22.43 -10.51 6.07
N TRP A 95 -21.67 -9.49 5.65
CA TRP A 95 -22.11 -8.09 5.69
C TRP A 95 -23.39 -7.89 4.88
N GLY A 96 -24.40 -7.29 5.52
CA GLY A 96 -25.70 -7.05 4.91
C GLY A 96 -26.59 -8.29 4.80
N THR A 97 -26.18 -9.42 5.36
CA THR A 97 -27.04 -10.59 5.57
C THR A 97 -27.64 -10.55 6.98
N SER A 98 -28.77 -11.20 7.21
CA SER A 98 -29.39 -11.29 8.56
C SER A 98 -28.60 -12.15 9.55
N ASP A 99 -27.38 -12.55 9.18
CA ASP A 99 -26.50 -13.36 9.99
C ASP A 99 -25.62 -12.44 10.87
N ASP A 100 -26.24 -11.91 11.92
CA ASP A 100 -25.58 -11.04 12.91
C ASP A 100 -24.58 -11.81 13.81
N SER A 101 -24.41 -13.12 13.60
CA SER A 101 -23.53 -13.97 14.40
C SER A 101 -22.06 -13.92 13.96
N ALA A 102 -21.80 -13.39 12.76
CA ALA A 102 -20.46 -13.27 12.20
C ALA A 102 -19.73 -12.08 12.83
N THR A 103 -19.09 -12.32 13.97
CA THR A 103 -18.21 -11.34 14.62
C THR A 103 -17.08 -10.96 13.67
N CYS A 104 -16.82 -9.65 13.60
CA CYS A 104 -15.65 -9.14 12.92
C CYS A 104 -14.39 -9.81 13.48
N PRO A 105 -13.50 -10.37 12.64
CA PRO A 105 -12.19 -10.82 13.09
C PRO A 105 -11.28 -9.65 13.48
N LEU A 106 -11.72 -8.39 13.34
CA LEU A 106 -11.06 -7.26 14.00
C LEU A 106 -11.42 -7.32 15.50
N ILE A 107 -10.53 -7.99 16.23
CA ILE A 107 -10.00 -7.67 17.57
C ILE A 107 -11.05 -7.19 18.60
N PRO A 108 -11.28 -7.97 19.68
CA PRO A 108 -12.31 -7.69 20.69
C PRO A 108 -12.10 -6.39 21.47
#